data_AF-A0A239ILL0-F1
#
_entry.id   AF-A0A239ILL0-F1
#
_cell.length_a   1.000
_cell.length_b   1.000
_cell.length_c   1.000
_cell.angle_alpha   90.00
_cell.angle_beta   90.00
_cell.angle_gamma   90.00
#
_symmetry.space_group_name_H-M   'P 1'
#
loop_
_entity.id
_entity.type
_entity.pdbx_description
1 polymer ?
#
loop_
_entity_poly.entity_id
_entity_poly.type
_entity_poly.pdbx_seq_one_letter_code
_entity_poly.pdbx_strand_id
1 'polypeptide(L)' 'MPHRITTTNEILVVGAGMVAHRFVESLLSRADDSVHITVLGDEGRAPYDRVAHV' A
#
# COMPACT_ATOMS: atom_id res chain seq x y z
N MET A 1 -17.07 -17.99 0.31
CA MET A 1 -16.35 -17.62 1.56
C MET A 1 -16.56 -16.13 1.78
N PRO A 2 -17.35 -15.66 2.75
CA PRO A 2 -17.41 -14.23 3.03
C PRO A 2 -16.10 -13.81 3.70
N HIS A 3 -15.40 -12.83 3.11
CA HIS A 3 -14.28 -12.15 3.78
C HIS A 3 -14.89 -11.38 4.96
N ARG A 4 -14.59 -11.84 6.18
CA ARG A 4 -14.99 -11.18 7.41
C ARG A 4 -14.14 -9.92 7.54
N ILE A 5 -14.76 -8.77 7.33
CA ILE A 5 -14.17 -7.46 7.66
C ILE A 5 -14.12 -7.42 9.19
N THR A 6 -12.98 -7.82 9.76
CA THR A 6 -12.70 -7.58 11.17
C THR A 6 -12.54 -6.08 11.38
N THR A 7 -12.95 -5.55 12.53
CA THR A 7 -12.88 -4.12 12.92
C THR A 7 -11.43 -3.63 13.13
N THR A 8 -10.50 -4.16 12.35
CA THR A 8 -9.14 -3.69 12.16
C THR A 8 -9.21 -2.66 11.04
N ASN A 9 -8.47 -1.55 11.13
CA ASN A 9 -8.48 -0.56 10.05
C ASN A 9 -7.81 -1.19 8.81
N GLU A 10 -8.64 -1.70 7.89
CA GLU A 10 -8.20 -2.33 6.64
C GLU A 10 -8.07 -1.27 5.53
N ILE A 11 -6.88 -1.18 4.93
CA ILE A 11 -6.56 -0.20 3.89
C ILE A 11 -6.10 -0.95 2.63
N LEU A 12 -6.80 -0.73 1.52
CA LEU A 12 -6.42 -1.25 0.21
C LEU A 12 -5.79 -0.15 -0.64
N VAL A 13 -4.56 -0.37 -1.10
CA VAL A 13 -3.84 0.54 -1.99
C VAL A 13 -3.70 -0.13 -3.36
N VAL A 14 -4.14 0.56 -4.42
CA VAL A 14 -4.02 0.07 -5.80
C VAL A 14 -2.96 0.89 -6.53
N GLY A 15 -1.95 0.18 -7.05
CA GLY A 15 -0.70 0.73 -7.58
C GLY A 15 0.45 0.53 -6.59
N ALA A 16 1.56 -0.08 -7.03
CA ALA A 16 2.76 -0.35 -6.21
C ALA A 16 3.95 0.54 -6.63
N GLY A 17 3.68 1.78 -7.04
CA GLY A 17 4.72 2.76 -7.35
C GLY A 17 5.30 3.44 -6.11
N MET A 18 6.28 4.33 -6.29
CA MET A 18 6.93 5.07 -5.18
C MET A 18 5.95 5.80 -4.25
N VAL A 19 4.85 6.32 -4.79
CA VAL A 19 3.83 7.03 -4.00
C VAL A 19 3.11 6.09 -3.04
N ALA A 20 2.78 4.88 -3.49
CA ALA A 20 2.14 3.87 -2.65
C ALA A 20 3.04 3.46 -1.50
N HIS A 21 4.33 3.27 -1.75
CA HIS A 21 5.30 2.98 -0.70
C HIS A 21 5.41 4.09 0.34
N ARG A 22 5.60 5.35 -0.10
CA ARG A 22 5.65 6.50 0.82
C ARG A 22 4.36 6.68 1.61
N PHE A 23 3.22 6.39 0.98
CA PHE A 23 1.92 6.43 1.65
C PHE A 23 1.83 5.38 2.76
N VAL A 24 2.20 4.13 2.47
CA VAL A 24 2.23 3.04 3.46
C VAL A 24 3.18 3.36 4.61
N GLU A 25 4.40 3.84 4.32
CA GLU A 25 5.38 4.26 5.34
C GLU A 25 4.85 5.40 6.22
N SER A 26 4.20 6.39 5.61
CA SER A 26 3.61 7.51 6.35
C SER A 26 2.44 7.08 7.23
N LEU A 27 1.65 6.10 6.78
CA LEU A 27 0.56 5.54 7.57
C LEU A 27 1.09 4.73 8.75
N LEU A 28 2.06 3.83 8.51
CA LEU A 28 2.63 2.99 9.56
C LEU A 28 3.37 3.82 10.63
N SER A 29 4.00 4.93 10.26
CA SER A 29 4.66 5.81 11.22
C SER A 29 3.71 6.61 12.12
N ARG A 30 2.42 6.66 11.79
CA ARG A 30 1.39 7.43 12.52
C ARG A 30 0.29 6.54 13.12
N ALA A 31 0.31 5.25 12.81
CA ALA A 31 -0.70 4.32 13.28
C ALA A 31 -0.35 3.89 14.71
N ASP A 32 -1.15 4.35 15.67
CA ASP A 32 -1.11 3.87 17.06
C ASP A 32 -1.79 2.50 17.21
N ASP A 33 -2.69 2.15 16.28
CA ASP A 33 -3.46 0.90 16.24
C ASP A 33 -2.94 -0.10 15.19
N SER A 34 -3.33 -1.36 15.31
CA SER A 34 -3.04 -2.39 14.30
C SER A 34 -3.80 -2.09 13.01
N VAL A 35 -3.13 -1.49 12.03
CA VAL A 35 -3.65 -1.26 10.68
C VAL A 35 -3.21 -2.42 9.78
N HIS A 36 -4.14 -2.96 8.99
CA HIS A 36 -3.84 -3.98 8.00
C HIS A 36 -3.85 -3.37 6.60
N ILE A 37 -2.70 -3.31 5.94
CA ILE A 37 -2.56 -2.65 4.63
C ILE A 37 -2.26 -3.69 3.57
N THR A 38 -3.12 -3.76 2.55
CA THR A 38 -2.91 -4.58 1.35
C THR A 38 -2.58 -3.66 0.18
N VAL A 39 -1.46 -3.92 -0.51
CA VAL A 39 -1.05 -3.18 -1.71
C VAL A 39 -1.14 -4.10 -2.91
N LEU A 40 -1.91 -3.70 -3.92
CA LEU A 40 -2.05 -4.41 -5.19
C LEU A 40 -1.30 -3.64 -6.28
N GLY A 41 -0.24 -4.22 -6.84
CA GLY A 41 0.49 -3.67 -7.99
C GLY A 41 0.24 -4.49 -9.25
N ASP A 42 -0.04 -3.83 -10.38
CA ASP A 42 -0.19 -4.47 -11.70
C ASP A 42 1.16 -4.71 -12.42
N GLU A 43 2.28 -4.32 -11.79
CA GLU A 43 3.61 -4.58 -12.31
C GLU A 43 4.20 -5.81 -11.61
N GLY A 44 4.49 -6.87 -12.37
CA GLY A 44 5.23 -8.05 -11.90
C GLY A 44 6.69 -7.77 -11.53
N ARG A 45 7.01 -6.54 -11.08
CA ARG A 45 8.34 -6.05 -10.72
C ARG A 45 8.23 -5.13 -9.50
N ALA A 46 9.25 -5.16 -8.65
CA ALA A 46 9.40 -4.22 -7.54
C ALA A 46 9.32 -2.75 -8.05
N PRO A 47 8.95 -1.78 -7.18
CA PRO A 47 8.77 -0.38 -7.57
C PRO A 47 10.05 0.13 -8.25
N TYR A 48 9.96 0.44 -9.53
CA TYR A 48 11.07 1.03 -10.28
C TYR A 48 10.84 2.53 -10.44
N ASP A 49 11.94 3.28 -10.39
CA ASP A 49 11.95 4.71 -10.65
C ASP A 49 11.64 4.94 -12.14
N ARG A 50 10.51 5.60 -12.44
CA ARG A 50 10.09 5.87 -13.83
C ARG A 50 10.59 7.21 -14.35
N VAL A 51 11.50 7.88 -13.63
CA VAL A 51 12.12 9.14 -14.06
C VAL A 51 13.19 8.85 -15.12
N ALA A 52 12.74 8.33 -16.27
CA ALA A 52 13.46 8.36 -17.51
C ALA A 52 12.50 8.99 -18.53
N HIS A 53 12.54 10.32 -18.62
CA HIS A 53 12.90 11.07 -19.83
C HIS A 53 12.45 12.52 -19.68
N VAL A 54 13.47 13.40 -19.71
CA VAL A 54 13.54 14.77 -20.29
C VAL A 54 12.25 15.55 -20.49
#